data_AF-A0A8T7EZ74-F1
#
_entry.id   AF-A0A8T7EZ74-F1
#
_cell.length_a   1.000
_cell.length_b   1.000
_cell.length_c   1.000
_cell.angle_alpha   90.00
_cell.angle_beta   90.00
_cell.angle_gamma   90.00
#
_symmetry.space_group_name_H-M   'P 1'
#
loop_
_entity.id
_entity.type
_entity.pdbx_description
1 polymer ?
#
loop_
_entity_poly.entity_id
_entity_poly.type
_entity_poly.pdbx_seq_one_letter_code
_entity_poly.pdbx_strand_id
1 'polypeptide(L)'
;MDRILDDTGDEPGNLALMAYALDELYKLDDDHHLSHAEYEKLGGVQGAIGSRAESQFLALGVDESVLLQVFQALVEVDDRGITTRSRAEFRPDDAGDDVLKLIQAFTQARLLTTDSDETTRTATIEVAHEAILRQWERLANWIEATQDDHRTISRTKRDARYWDERGRPDFLRPNAETLKQFTEACGRLAVKIDDPLVLKFTEPEQERLYRELGDINTTHQRRLAIGVRLADIGDTRRGIGLLPNGLPNFEWLPVNGSNRKYEFEFGAFEVKPFYIAQYLTTYVQFQAFVDSGVYDDPLWWQDFPKKYQPQAIGNVTNGNANAPRDTVSWYQSVAFTRWLTAQMNGLELPHPTDNGTWVIGKSAVIRLPTQWEWQWAAQNGEKAYEHPWGPWDQYPRANTTEAGRDLRGTGYEWQLVGMVSKQTRAFRVYKSR
;
A
#
# COMPACT_ATOMS: atom_id res chain seq x y z
N MET A 1 -53.04 -19.16 16.34
CA MET A 1 -52.32 -20.41 16.02
C MET A 1 -52.00 -20.46 14.53
N ASP A 2 -53.02 -20.37 13.66
CA ASP A 2 -52.83 -20.40 12.20
C ASP A 2 -51.83 -19.35 11.68
N ARG A 3 -51.91 -18.11 12.18
CA ARG A 3 -50.95 -17.05 11.83
C ARG A 3 -49.50 -17.36 12.24
N ILE A 4 -49.30 -18.02 13.37
CA ILE A 4 -47.97 -18.44 13.84
C ILE A 4 -47.43 -19.53 12.92
N LEU A 5 -48.27 -20.48 12.52
CA LEU A 5 -47.89 -21.56 11.59
C LEU A 5 -47.54 -21.00 10.20
N ASP A 6 -48.31 -20.04 9.70
CA ASP A 6 -48.05 -19.36 8.43
C ASP A 6 -46.72 -18.56 8.47
N ASP A 7 -46.44 -17.85 9.58
CA ASP A 7 -45.20 -17.06 9.75
C ASP A 7 -43.95 -17.94 9.97
N THR A 8 -44.13 -19.20 10.37
CA THR A 8 -43.04 -20.13 10.67
C THR A 8 -42.41 -20.70 9.40
N GLY A 9 -43.17 -21.02 8.34
CA GLY A 9 -42.62 -21.60 7.09
C GLY A 9 -41.91 -22.97 7.26
N ASP A 10 -41.30 -23.49 6.19
CA ASP A 10 -40.79 -24.88 6.11
C ASP A 10 -39.26 -25.05 6.29
N GLU A 11 -38.52 -24.01 6.66
CA GLU A 11 -37.05 -24.11 6.78
C GLU A 11 -36.58 -24.85 8.06
N PRO A 12 -35.46 -25.59 8.00
CA PRO A 12 -34.87 -26.25 9.17
C PRO A 12 -34.56 -25.22 10.27
N GLY A 13 -35.17 -25.38 11.45
CA GLY A 13 -34.97 -24.51 12.61
C GLY A 13 -36.14 -23.60 12.94
N ASN A 14 -37.14 -23.49 12.07
CA ASN A 14 -38.31 -22.64 12.27
C ASN A 14 -39.19 -23.10 13.45
N LEU A 15 -39.21 -24.40 13.75
CA LEU A 15 -39.88 -24.93 14.95
C LEU A 15 -39.29 -24.36 16.25
N ALA A 16 -37.98 -24.12 16.29
CA ALA A 16 -37.32 -23.55 17.45
C ALA A 16 -37.61 -22.04 17.59
N LEU A 17 -37.78 -21.35 16.47
CA LEU A 17 -38.21 -19.95 16.44
C LEU A 17 -39.66 -19.81 16.90
N MET A 18 -40.54 -20.70 16.44
CA MET A 18 -41.93 -20.76 16.89
C MET A 18 -42.01 -20.99 18.40
N ALA A 19 -41.25 -21.97 18.92
CA ALA A 19 -41.21 -22.24 20.35
C ALA A 19 -40.71 -21.03 21.16
N TYR A 20 -39.71 -20.31 20.64
CA TYR A 20 -39.20 -19.10 21.29
C TYR A 20 -40.20 -17.94 21.24
N ALA A 21 -40.84 -17.69 20.10
CA ALA A 21 -41.87 -16.67 19.97
C ALA A 21 -43.05 -16.92 20.93
N LEU A 22 -43.45 -18.19 21.08
CA LEU A 22 -44.48 -18.58 22.05
C LEU A 22 -44.03 -18.37 23.51
N ASP A 23 -42.77 -18.69 23.84
CA ASP A 23 -42.20 -18.47 25.17
C ASP A 23 -42.09 -16.98 25.53
N GLU A 24 -41.70 -16.13 24.58
CA GLU A 24 -41.65 -14.67 24.80
C GLU A 24 -43.04 -14.06 24.97
N LEU A 25 -44.02 -14.50 24.18
CA LEU A 25 -45.41 -14.06 24.38
C LEU A 25 -45.97 -14.51 25.73
N TYR A 26 -45.60 -15.72 26.18
CA TYR A 26 -46.01 -16.22 27.50
C TYR A 26 -45.43 -15.39 28.65
N LYS A 27 -44.21 -14.84 28.50
CA LYS A 27 -43.57 -13.98 29.51
C LYS A 27 -44.09 -12.54 29.52
N LEU A 28 -44.68 -12.08 28.42
CA LEU A 28 -45.18 -10.71 28.28
C LEU A 28 -46.53 -10.49 28.99
N ASP A 29 -47.28 -11.57 29.25
CA ASP A 29 -48.58 -11.51 29.92
C ASP A 29 -48.58 -12.24 31.27
N ASP A 30 -48.87 -11.49 32.34
CA ASP A 30 -49.02 -11.99 33.72
C ASP A 30 -50.23 -12.94 33.85
N ASP A 31 -51.22 -12.84 32.96
CA ASP A 31 -52.44 -13.67 32.96
C ASP A 31 -52.37 -14.85 31.95
N HIS A 32 -51.22 -15.06 31.28
CA HIS A 32 -50.96 -16.17 30.35
C HIS A 32 -51.89 -16.26 29.12
N HIS A 33 -52.46 -15.14 28.68
CA HIS A 33 -53.25 -15.03 27.46
C HIS A 33 -52.40 -14.54 26.26
N LEU A 34 -52.48 -15.27 25.15
CA LEU A 34 -51.83 -14.90 23.89
C LEU A 34 -52.73 -13.95 23.07
N SER A 35 -52.48 -12.64 23.10
CA SER A 35 -53.21 -11.68 22.26
C SER A 35 -52.57 -11.47 20.88
N HIS A 36 -53.39 -11.19 19.86
CA HIS A 36 -52.88 -10.81 18.53
C HIS A 36 -52.11 -9.47 18.56
N ALA A 37 -52.49 -8.56 19.45
CA ALA A 37 -51.83 -7.25 19.55
C ALA A 37 -50.41 -7.38 20.10
N GLU A 38 -50.16 -8.27 21.06
CA GLU A 38 -48.82 -8.56 21.58
C GLU A 38 -47.98 -9.32 20.54
N TYR A 39 -48.58 -10.23 19.79
CA TYR A 39 -47.91 -10.92 18.70
C TYR A 39 -47.45 -9.96 17.59
N GLU A 40 -48.28 -8.97 17.24
CA GLU A 40 -47.89 -7.93 16.29
C GLU A 40 -46.81 -7.00 16.85
N LYS A 41 -46.87 -6.65 18.16
CA LYS A 41 -45.81 -5.88 18.81
C LYS A 41 -44.47 -6.61 18.86
N LEU A 42 -44.49 -7.94 18.96
CA LEU A 42 -43.29 -8.79 18.88
C LEU A 42 -42.70 -8.84 17.45
N GLY A 43 -43.42 -8.36 16.43
CA GLY A 43 -43.04 -8.50 15.02
C GLY A 43 -43.22 -9.92 14.48
N GLY A 44 -44.13 -10.70 15.09
CA GLY A 44 -44.38 -12.09 14.71
C GLY A 44 -43.23 -13.05 15.09
N VAL A 45 -43.21 -14.25 14.48
CA VAL A 45 -42.16 -15.26 14.74
C VAL A 45 -40.78 -14.74 14.32
N GLN A 46 -40.71 -13.97 13.25
CA GLN A 46 -39.47 -13.41 12.73
C GLN A 46 -38.96 -12.25 13.60
N GLY A 47 -39.83 -11.39 14.14
CA GLY A 47 -39.42 -10.32 15.07
C GLY A 47 -38.86 -10.85 16.40
N ALA A 48 -39.39 -11.99 16.88
CA ALA A 48 -38.88 -12.65 18.08
C ALA A 48 -37.37 -12.97 18.00
N ILE A 49 -36.84 -13.28 16.81
CA ILE A 49 -35.41 -13.58 16.63
C ILE A 49 -34.54 -12.35 16.91
N GLY A 50 -35.02 -11.15 16.55
CA GLY A 50 -34.32 -9.89 16.76
C GLY A 50 -34.23 -9.55 18.24
N SER A 51 -35.34 -9.67 18.96
CA SER A 51 -35.37 -9.48 20.42
C SER A 51 -34.49 -10.48 21.15
N ARG A 52 -34.43 -11.74 20.69
CA ARG A 52 -33.51 -12.75 21.22
C ARG A 52 -32.06 -12.37 21.01
N ALA A 53 -31.71 -11.97 19.79
CA ALA A 53 -30.35 -11.58 19.44
C ALA A 53 -29.88 -10.40 20.28
N GLU A 54 -30.71 -9.36 20.43
CA GLU A 54 -30.38 -8.20 21.28
C GLU A 54 -30.23 -8.61 22.75
N SER A 55 -31.14 -9.43 23.29
CA SER A 55 -31.07 -9.87 24.68
C SER A 55 -29.82 -10.70 24.98
N GLN A 56 -29.44 -11.61 24.07
CA GLN A 56 -28.22 -12.41 24.20
C GLN A 56 -26.97 -11.55 24.08
N PHE A 57 -26.96 -10.59 23.16
CA PHE A 57 -25.85 -9.66 23.00
C PHE A 57 -25.65 -8.78 24.24
N LEU A 58 -26.72 -8.17 24.76
CA LEU A 58 -26.66 -7.33 25.96
C LEU A 58 -26.22 -8.10 27.21
N ALA A 59 -26.62 -9.37 27.34
CA ALA A 59 -26.24 -10.22 28.47
C ALA A 59 -24.73 -10.56 28.50
N LEU A 60 -24.04 -10.53 27.35
CA LEU A 60 -22.61 -10.80 27.25
C LEU A 60 -21.75 -9.66 27.78
N GLY A 61 -22.23 -8.41 27.69
CA GLY A 61 -21.47 -7.23 28.09
C GLY A 61 -20.17 -7.01 27.29
N VAL A 62 -20.10 -7.55 26.08
CA VAL A 62 -18.97 -7.34 25.15
C VAL A 62 -19.19 -6.07 24.34
N ASP A 63 -18.10 -5.49 23.83
CA ASP A 63 -18.15 -4.29 23.00
C ASP A 63 -18.83 -4.56 21.65
N GLU A 64 -19.53 -3.57 21.10
CA GLU A 64 -20.22 -3.67 19.81
C GLU A 64 -19.25 -3.97 18.66
N SER A 65 -17.99 -3.53 18.73
CA SER A 65 -16.97 -3.88 17.73
C SER A 65 -16.75 -5.39 17.59
N VAL A 66 -16.93 -6.18 18.66
CA VAL A 66 -16.82 -7.65 18.64
C VAL A 66 -17.96 -8.26 17.82
N LEU A 67 -19.17 -7.72 17.99
CA LEU A 67 -20.34 -8.14 17.20
C LEU A 67 -20.11 -7.85 15.72
N LEU A 68 -19.70 -6.63 15.40
CA LEU A 68 -19.49 -6.20 14.02
C LEU A 68 -18.36 -7.00 13.36
N GLN A 69 -17.27 -7.29 14.09
CA GLN A 69 -16.16 -8.11 13.62
C GLN A 69 -16.59 -9.52 13.22
N VAL A 70 -17.56 -10.12 13.93
CA VAL A 70 -18.09 -11.44 13.58
C VAL A 70 -19.04 -11.33 12.40
N PHE A 71 -20.04 -10.45 12.47
CA PHE A 71 -21.08 -10.38 11.44
C PHE A 71 -20.61 -9.84 10.09
N GLN A 72 -19.52 -9.07 10.02
CA GLN A 72 -18.94 -8.66 8.73
C GLN A 72 -18.55 -9.85 7.81
N ALA A 73 -18.19 -10.99 8.40
CA ALA A 73 -17.82 -12.18 7.63
C ALA A 73 -19.04 -13.05 7.28
N LEU A 74 -20.16 -12.85 7.99
CA LEU A 74 -21.41 -13.63 7.86
C LEU A 74 -22.49 -12.94 7.03
N VAL A 75 -22.20 -11.73 6.56
CA VAL A 75 -23.11 -10.92 5.76
C VAL A 75 -22.53 -10.77 4.36
N GLU A 76 -23.32 -11.15 3.36
CA GLU A 76 -23.06 -10.82 1.97
C GLU A 76 -24.17 -9.93 1.43
N VAL A 77 -23.79 -8.90 0.69
CA VAL A 77 -24.72 -8.02 -0.02
C VAL A 77 -24.46 -8.18 -1.50
N ASP A 78 -25.51 -8.54 -2.24
CA ASP A 78 -25.42 -8.72 -3.69
C ASP A 78 -25.43 -7.38 -4.45
N ASP A 79 -25.32 -7.46 -5.78
CA ASP A 79 -25.33 -6.27 -6.63
C ASP A 79 -26.71 -5.57 -6.67
N ARG A 80 -27.76 -6.12 -6.08
CA ARG A 80 -29.09 -5.50 -5.96
C ARG A 80 -29.33 -4.91 -4.58
N GLY A 81 -28.37 -5.03 -3.67
CA GLY A 81 -28.51 -4.62 -2.27
C GLY A 81 -29.27 -5.63 -1.42
N ILE A 82 -29.53 -6.84 -1.93
CA ILE A 82 -30.17 -7.90 -1.16
C ILE A 82 -29.12 -8.47 -0.22
N THR A 83 -29.42 -8.39 1.07
CA THR A 83 -28.61 -8.98 2.13
C THR A 83 -28.97 -10.45 2.30
N THR A 84 -27.95 -11.30 2.20
CA THR A 84 -28.01 -12.75 2.41
C THR A 84 -26.98 -13.19 3.44
N ARG A 85 -27.17 -14.38 4.01
CA ARG A 85 -26.15 -14.98 4.89
C ARG A 85 -24.94 -15.48 4.09
N SER A 86 -23.76 -15.36 4.69
CA SER A 86 -22.50 -15.90 4.20
C SER A 86 -21.91 -16.85 5.23
N ARG A 87 -21.18 -17.86 4.74
CA ARG A 87 -20.39 -18.77 5.56
C ARG A 87 -18.97 -18.25 5.69
N ALA A 88 -18.47 -18.18 6.92
CA ALA A 88 -17.08 -17.78 7.19
C ALA A 88 -16.29 -18.91 7.84
N GLU A 89 -15.03 -19.06 7.44
CA GLU A 89 -14.07 -19.87 8.20
C GLU A 89 -13.82 -19.22 9.56
N PHE A 90 -13.80 -20.05 10.60
CA PHE A 90 -13.56 -19.65 11.97
C PHE A 90 -12.43 -20.48 12.57
N ARG A 91 -11.40 -19.79 13.06
CA ARG A 91 -10.27 -20.38 13.77
C ARG A 91 -10.32 -19.92 15.22
N PRO A 92 -10.77 -20.78 16.14
CA PRO A 92 -10.87 -20.41 17.55
C PRO A 92 -9.55 -19.92 18.15
N ASP A 93 -8.43 -20.51 17.72
CA ASP A 93 -7.09 -20.18 18.22
C ASP A 93 -6.61 -18.78 17.83
N ASP A 94 -7.16 -18.22 16.74
CA ASP A 94 -6.83 -16.88 16.24
C ASP A 94 -7.82 -15.81 16.76
N ALA A 95 -8.87 -16.23 17.50
CA ALA A 95 -9.94 -15.36 17.97
C ALA A 95 -9.70 -14.87 19.41
N GLY A 96 -10.04 -13.61 19.67
CA GLY A 96 -10.01 -13.07 21.04
C GLY A 96 -11.09 -13.69 21.93
N ASP A 97 -10.87 -13.67 23.25
CA ASP A 97 -11.79 -14.26 24.25
C ASP A 97 -13.24 -13.78 24.09
N ASP A 98 -13.45 -12.50 23.78
CA ASP A 98 -14.80 -11.93 23.63
C ASP A 98 -15.49 -12.37 22.33
N VAL A 99 -14.74 -12.59 21.25
CA VAL A 99 -15.26 -13.18 20.00
C VAL A 99 -15.71 -14.61 20.26
N LEU A 100 -14.91 -15.39 20.99
CA LEU A 100 -15.24 -16.77 21.37
C LEU A 100 -16.51 -16.82 22.23
N LYS A 101 -16.63 -15.94 23.24
CA LYS A 101 -17.84 -15.83 24.07
C LYS A 101 -19.07 -15.51 23.23
N LEU A 102 -18.97 -14.54 22.31
CA LEU A 102 -20.07 -14.17 21.42
C LEU A 102 -20.51 -15.35 20.58
N ILE A 103 -19.58 -16.00 19.87
CA ILE A 103 -19.89 -17.15 19.00
C ILE A 103 -20.50 -18.30 19.80
N GLN A 104 -19.96 -18.60 20.99
CA GLN A 104 -20.48 -19.66 21.84
C GLN A 104 -21.91 -19.37 22.31
N ALA A 105 -22.18 -18.16 22.82
CA ALA A 105 -23.50 -17.77 23.27
C ALA A 105 -24.51 -17.74 22.13
N PHE A 106 -24.13 -17.20 20.97
CA PHE A 106 -25.01 -17.15 19.80
C PHE A 106 -25.27 -18.55 19.22
N THR A 107 -24.30 -19.46 19.28
CA THR A 107 -24.50 -20.86 18.87
C THR A 107 -25.42 -21.59 19.84
N GLN A 108 -25.24 -21.41 21.16
CA GLN A 108 -26.14 -21.97 22.18
C GLN A 108 -27.56 -21.41 22.06
N ALA A 109 -27.68 -20.14 21.70
CA ALA A 109 -28.94 -19.48 21.40
C ALA A 109 -29.52 -19.84 20.02
N ARG A 110 -28.84 -20.68 19.22
CA ARG A 110 -29.21 -21.07 17.84
C ARG A 110 -29.38 -19.88 16.88
N LEU A 111 -28.65 -18.80 17.14
CA LEU A 111 -28.55 -17.63 16.26
C LEU A 111 -27.45 -17.82 15.23
N LEU A 112 -26.40 -18.55 15.60
CA LEU A 112 -25.35 -19.01 14.69
C LEU A 112 -25.36 -20.54 14.60
N THR A 113 -24.94 -21.05 13.46
CA THR A 113 -24.64 -22.46 13.25
C THR A 113 -23.17 -22.64 13.00
N THR A 114 -22.56 -23.61 13.67
CA THR A 114 -21.18 -24.04 13.43
C THR A 114 -21.20 -25.36 12.67
N ASP A 115 -20.46 -25.44 11.57
CA ASP A 115 -20.24 -26.67 10.81
C ASP A 115 -18.74 -26.96 10.76
N SER A 116 -18.34 -28.22 10.90
CA SER A 116 -16.94 -28.63 10.86
C SER A 116 -16.71 -29.42 9.59
N ASP A 117 -15.93 -28.88 8.67
CA ASP A 117 -15.53 -29.63 7.49
C ASP A 117 -14.50 -30.69 7.90
N GLU A 118 -14.90 -31.97 7.84
CA GLU A 118 -14.07 -33.12 8.18
C GLU A 118 -12.78 -33.20 7.34
N THR A 119 -12.78 -32.60 6.15
CA THR A 119 -11.67 -32.66 5.18
C THR A 119 -10.60 -31.60 5.47
N THR A 120 -11.02 -30.37 5.79
CA THR A 120 -10.12 -29.24 6.03
C THR A 120 -9.82 -29.04 7.52
N ARG A 121 -10.58 -29.69 8.42
CA ARG A 121 -10.57 -29.47 9.89
C ARG A 121 -10.75 -28.01 10.27
N THR A 122 -11.39 -27.22 9.40
CA THR A 122 -11.74 -25.83 9.70
C THR A 122 -13.18 -25.77 10.19
N ALA A 123 -13.41 -25.09 11.31
CA ALA A 123 -14.75 -24.77 11.74
C ALA A 123 -15.27 -23.64 10.85
N THR A 124 -16.53 -23.71 10.47
CA THR A 124 -17.22 -22.66 9.74
C THR A 124 -18.38 -22.16 10.58
N ILE A 125 -18.67 -20.87 10.49
CA ILE A 125 -19.79 -20.23 11.16
C ILE A 125 -20.69 -19.59 10.11
N GLU A 126 -21.99 -19.61 10.37
CA GLU A 126 -23.02 -19.05 9.50
C GLU A 126 -24.18 -18.57 10.37
N VAL A 127 -24.93 -17.57 9.89
CA VAL A 127 -26.17 -17.14 10.55
C VAL A 127 -27.22 -18.23 10.39
N ALA A 128 -27.84 -18.66 11.49
CA ALA A 128 -28.83 -19.73 11.46
C ALA A 128 -30.03 -19.37 10.55
N HIS A 129 -30.47 -18.11 10.62
CA HIS A 129 -31.63 -17.59 9.88
C HIS A 129 -31.35 -16.19 9.34
N GLU A 130 -31.63 -15.95 8.05
CA GLU A 130 -31.47 -14.61 7.44
C GLU A 130 -32.32 -13.54 8.10
N ALA A 131 -33.39 -13.93 8.80
CA ALA A 131 -34.22 -13.03 9.57
C ALA A 131 -33.45 -12.23 10.61
N ILE A 132 -32.36 -12.77 11.18
CA ILE A 132 -31.47 -12.04 12.10
C ILE A 132 -30.92 -10.78 11.44
N LEU A 133 -30.60 -10.85 10.14
CA LEU A 133 -30.01 -9.74 9.39
C LEU A 133 -30.99 -8.59 9.14
N ARG A 134 -32.31 -8.84 9.28
CA ARG A 134 -33.38 -7.88 8.95
C ARG A 134 -34.19 -7.44 10.15
N GLN A 135 -34.45 -8.34 11.10
CA GLN A 135 -35.33 -8.12 12.24
C GLN A 135 -34.58 -7.69 13.50
N TRP A 136 -33.26 -7.86 13.54
CA TRP A 136 -32.45 -7.30 14.61
C TRP A 136 -32.04 -5.88 14.26
N GLU A 137 -32.76 -4.88 14.79
CA GLU A 137 -32.61 -3.47 14.42
C GLU A 137 -31.16 -2.97 14.44
N ARG A 138 -30.38 -3.33 15.47
CA ARG A 138 -28.96 -2.96 15.56
C ARG A 138 -28.17 -3.43 14.36
N LEU A 139 -28.29 -4.71 14.01
CA LEU A 139 -27.57 -5.30 12.90
C LEU A 139 -28.10 -4.79 11.56
N ALA A 140 -29.42 -4.65 11.41
CA ALA A 140 -30.06 -4.13 10.20
C ALA A 140 -29.60 -2.69 9.91
N ASN A 141 -29.59 -1.81 10.91
CA ASN A 141 -29.11 -0.42 10.79
C ASN A 141 -27.63 -0.38 10.41
N TRP A 142 -26.80 -1.26 10.98
CA TRP A 142 -25.39 -1.35 10.62
C TRP A 142 -25.18 -1.86 9.17
N ILE A 143 -25.93 -2.87 8.76
CA ILE A 143 -25.90 -3.39 7.37
C ILE A 143 -26.32 -2.29 6.39
N GLU A 144 -27.38 -1.53 6.71
CA GLU A 144 -27.82 -0.41 5.88
C GLU A 144 -26.74 0.67 5.76
N ALA A 145 -26.09 1.02 6.87
CA ALA A 145 -25.01 2.01 6.89
C ALA A 145 -23.73 1.55 6.15
N THR A 146 -23.53 0.24 5.97
CA THR A 146 -22.30 -0.35 5.40
C THR A 146 -22.56 -1.14 4.11
N GLN A 147 -23.75 -1.03 3.53
CA GLN A 147 -24.20 -1.81 2.38
C GLN A 147 -23.26 -1.67 1.16
N ASP A 148 -22.83 -0.44 0.89
CA ASP A 148 -21.90 -0.14 -0.21
C ASP A 148 -20.51 -0.74 0.01
N ASP A 149 -20.05 -0.83 1.26
CA ASP A 149 -18.77 -1.44 1.61
C ASP A 149 -18.81 -2.96 1.40
N HIS A 150 -19.86 -3.62 1.90
CA HIS A 150 -20.09 -5.05 1.65
C HIS A 150 -20.15 -5.35 0.15
N ARG A 151 -20.90 -4.54 -0.62
CA ARG A 151 -21.02 -4.71 -2.06
C ARG A 151 -19.69 -4.52 -2.78
N THR A 152 -18.90 -3.53 -2.39
CA THR A 152 -17.56 -3.28 -2.96
C THR A 152 -16.63 -4.48 -2.73
N ILE A 153 -16.63 -5.04 -1.52
CA ILE A 153 -15.82 -6.22 -1.19
C ILE A 153 -16.29 -7.45 -1.98
N SER A 154 -17.60 -7.74 -1.98
CA SER A 154 -18.16 -8.90 -2.68
C SER A 154 -17.93 -8.83 -4.19
N ARG A 155 -18.14 -7.65 -4.79
CA ARG A 155 -17.83 -7.42 -6.20
C ARG A 155 -16.35 -7.64 -6.50
N THR A 156 -15.45 -7.11 -5.68
CA THR A 156 -14.00 -7.27 -5.88
C THR A 156 -13.58 -8.73 -5.81
N LYS A 157 -14.14 -9.52 -4.86
CA LYS A 157 -13.92 -10.97 -4.78
C LYS A 157 -14.40 -11.70 -6.04
N ARG A 158 -15.57 -11.31 -6.57
CA ARG A 158 -16.13 -11.86 -7.81
C ARG A 158 -15.28 -11.52 -9.03
N ASP A 159 -14.86 -10.26 -9.15
CA ASP A 159 -14.02 -9.77 -10.24
C ASP A 159 -12.63 -10.44 -10.22
N ALA A 160 -12.08 -10.71 -9.02
CA ALA A 160 -10.84 -11.48 -8.87
C ALA A 160 -10.95 -12.91 -9.40
N ARG A 161 -12.07 -13.60 -9.13
CA ARG A 161 -12.35 -14.94 -9.69
C ARG A 161 -12.49 -14.90 -11.21
N TYR A 162 -13.25 -13.93 -11.73
CA TYR A 162 -13.42 -13.74 -13.16
C TYR A 162 -12.08 -13.44 -13.86
N TRP A 163 -11.24 -12.61 -13.25
CA TRP A 163 -9.89 -12.32 -13.72
C TRP A 163 -9.02 -13.58 -13.79
N ASP A 164 -9.09 -14.46 -12.78
CA ASP A 164 -8.38 -15.73 -12.76
C ASP A 164 -8.81 -16.65 -13.90
N GLU A 165 -10.11 -16.86 -14.06
CA GLU A 165 -10.73 -17.69 -15.10
C GLU A 165 -10.34 -17.22 -16.51
N ARG A 166 -10.15 -15.91 -16.70
CA ARG A 166 -9.75 -15.30 -17.97
C ARG A 166 -8.24 -15.33 -18.24
N GLY A 167 -7.45 -15.99 -17.39
CA GLY A 167 -6.01 -16.08 -17.53
C GLY A 167 -5.26 -14.84 -17.03
N ARG A 168 -5.86 -14.09 -16.11
CA ARG A 168 -5.25 -12.96 -15.39
C ARG A 168 -4.78 -11.78 -16.25
N PRO A 169 -5.56 -11.30 -17.24
CA PRO A 169 -5.12 -10.17 -18.06
C PRO A 169 -5.08 -8.86 -17.26
N ASP A 170 -4.09 -8.00 -17.52
CA ASP A 170 -3.89 -6.75 -16.79
C ASP A 170 -5.05 -5.76 -16.95
N PHE A 171 -5.74 -5.74 -18.10
CA PHE A 171 -6.85 -4.81 -18.35
C PHE A 171 -8.13 -5.09 -17.55
N LEU A 172 -8.25 -6.28 -16.94
CA LEU A 172 -9.36 -6.62 -16.04
C LEU A 172 -9.06 -6.29 -14.57
N ARG A 173 -7.82 -5.86 -14.25
CA ARG A 173 -7.48 -5.44 -12.89
C ARG A 173 -8.19 -4.13 -12.54
N PRO A 174 -8.48 -3.91 -11.25
CA PRO A 174 -9.08 -2.67 -10.79
C PRO A 174 -8.12 -1.50 -11.03
N ASN A 175 -8.67 -0.33 -11.32
CA ASN A 175 -7.91 0.91 -11.37
C ASN A 175 -7.65 1.46 -9.95
N ALA A 176 -6.86 2.52 -9.85
CA ALA A 176 -6.47 3.11 -8.56
C ALA A 176 -7.67 3.57 -7.71
N GLU A 177 -8.73 4.10 -8.33
CA GLU A 177 -9.92 4.56 -7.63
C GLU A 177 -10.73 3.38 -7.06
N THR A 178 -10.91 2.32 -7.84
CA THR A 178 -11.58 1.10 -7.36
C THR A 178 -10.79 0.42 -6.24
N LEU A 179 -9.46 0.39 -6.34
CA LEU A 179 -8.59 -0.13 -5.28
C LEU A 179 -8.68 0.66 -3.98
N LYS A 180 -8.76 1.99 -4.08
CA LYS A 180 -8.94 2.88 -2.94
C LYS A 180 -10.28 2.59 -2.25
N GLN A 181 -11.37 2.54 -3.02
CA GLN A 181 -12.71 2.22 -2.51
C GLN A 181 -12.73 0.85 -1.81
N PHE A 182 -12.11 -0.17 -2.41
CA PHE A 182 -11.98 -1.50 -1.81
C PHE A 182 -11.20 -1.47 -0.49
N THR A 183 -10.06 -0.77 -0.46
CA THR A 183 -9.21 -0.69 0.73
C THR A 183 -9.90 0.07 1.86
N GLU A 184 -10.61 1.15 1.54
CA GLU A 184 -11.43 1.91 2.50
C GLU A 184 -12.60 1.08 3.02
N ALA A 185 -13.29 0.33 2.16
CA ALA A 185 -14.36 -0.58 2.56
C ALA A 185 -13.85 -1.68 3.51
N CYS A 186 -12.71 -2.30 3.19
CA CYS A 186 -12.05 -3.25 4.08
C CYS A 186 -11.66 -2.61 5.42
N GLY A 187 -11.15 -1.38 5.41
CA GLY A 187 -10.78 -0.65 6.63
C GLY A 187 -11.99 -0.29 7.51
N ARG A 188 -13.09 0.18 6.93
CA ARG A 188 -14.32 0.54 7.66
C ARG A 188 -15.00 -0.67 8.29
N LEU A 189 -15.05 -1.78 7.56
CA LEU A 189 -15.63 -3.03 8.07
C LEU A 189 -14.66 -3.80 8.98
N ALA A 190 -13.35 -3.52 8.90
CA ALA A 190 -12.27 -4.32 9.48
C ALA A 190 -12.18 -5.74 8.88
N VAL A 191 -12.45 -5.85 7.57
CA VAL A 191 -12.32 -7.11 6.82
C VAL A 191 -10.85 -7.36 6.52
N LYS A 192 -10.34 -8.50 6.98
CA LYS A 192 -9.03 -9.01 6.57
C LYS A 192 -9.17 -9.85 5.30
N ILE A 193 -8.43 -9.49 4.26
CA ILE A 193 -8.42 -10.23 3.00
C ILE A 193 -7.25 -11.22 3.04
N ASP A 194 -7.57 -12.48 3.30
CA ASP A 194 -6.57 -13.57 3.35
C ASP A 194 -6.53 -14.40 2.06
N ASP A 195 -7.49 -14.20 1.14
CA ASP A 195 -7.52 -14.89 -0.15
C ASP A 195 -6.34 -14.44 -1.05
N PRO A 196 -5.38 -15.32 -1.37
CA PRO A 196 -4.23 -14.97 -2.19
C PRO A 196 -4.60 -14.48 -3.59
N LEU A 197 -5.73 -14.94 -4.13
CA LEU A 197 -6.22 -14.49 -5.43
C LEU A 197 -6.65 -13.03 -5.37
N VAL A 198 -7.43 -12.68 -4.36
CA VAL A 198 -7.92 -11.30 -4.15
C VAL A 198 -6.75 -10.37 -3.85
N LEU A 199 -5.80 -10.79 -3.01
CA LEU A 199 -4.58 -10.01 -2.74
C LEU A 199 -3.78 -9.74 -4.02
N LYS A 200 -3.62 -10.75 -4.89
CA LYS A 200 -2.89 -10.59 -6.16
C LYS A 200 -3.65 -9.72 -7.15
N PHE A 201 -4.98 -9.85 -7.22
CA PHE A 201 -5.85 -9.05 -8.08
C PHE A 201 -5.83 -7.58 -7.69
N THR A 202 -5.89 -7.31 -6.39
CA THR A 202 -5.95 -5.97 -5.80
C THR A 202 -4.59 -5.33 -5.54
N GLU A 203 -3.50 -6.00 -5.95
CA GLU A 203 -2.16 -5.46 -5.86
C GLU A 203 -2.03 -4.14 -6.64
N PRO A 204 -1.62 -3.03 -5.99
CA PRO A 204 -1.44 -1.74 -6.65
C PRO A 204 -0.50 -1.82 -7.85
N GLU A 205 -0.81 -1.07 -8.91
CA GLU A 205 0.01 -1.05 -10.12
C GLU A 205 1.45 -0.61 -9.81
N GLN A 206 1.64 0.39 -8.95
CA GLN A 206 2.96 0.87 -8.52
C GLN A 206 3.84 -0.27 -7.98
N GLU A 207 3.32 -1.09 -7.07
CA GLU A 207 4.08 -2.19 -6.45
C GLU A 207 4.51 -3.25 -7.47
N ARG A 208 3.64 -3.56 -8.45
CA ARG A 208 3.99 -4.45 -9.55
C ARG A 208 5.10 -3.88 -10.41
N LEU A 209 5.00 -2.60 -10.75
CA LEU A 209 6.00 -1.88 -11.53
C LEU A 209 7.34 -1.78 -10.79
N TYR A 210 7.33 -1.58 -9.47
CA TYR A 210 8.54 -1.58 -8.65
C TYR A 210 9.23 -2.94 -8.63
N ARG A 211 8.45 -4.01 -8.47
CA ARG A 211 8.98 -5.38 -8.56
C ARG A 211 9.61 -5.64 -9.93
N GLU A 212 8.96 -5.21 -11.01
CA GLU A 212 9.49 -5.35 -12.36
C GLU A 212 10.77 -4.52 -12.56
N LEU A 213 10.83 -3.29 -12.06
CA LEU A 213 12.07 -2.50 -12.11
C LEU A 213 13.22 -3.13 -11.30
N GLY A 214 12.89 -3.84 -10.22
CA GLY A 214 13.84 -4.62 -9.41
C GLY A 214 14.39 -5.85 -10.12
N ASP A 215 13.72 -6.36 -11.16
CA ASP A 215 14.22 -7.48 -11.96
C ASP A 215 15.33 -7.00 -12.91
N ILE A 216 16.52 -7.58 -12.73
CA ILE A 216 17.70 -7.28 -13.54
C ILE A 216 17.52 -7.57 -15.03
N ASN A 217 16.53 -8.40 -15.38
CA ASN A 217 16.21 -8.77 -16.77
C ASN A 217 15.26 -7.77 -17.44
N THR A 218 14.68 -6.83 -16.70
CA THR A 218 13.83 -5.78 -17.27
C THR A 218 14.65 -4.87 -18.17
N THR A 219 14.29 -4.84 -19.46
CA THR A 219 15.02 -4.08 -20.49
C THR A 219 14.95 -2.58 -20.23
N HIS A 220 15.95 -1.83 -20.71
CA HIS A 220 15.97 -0.38 -20.56
C HIS A 220 14.74 0.32 -21.19
N GLN A 221 14.23 -0.16 -22.33
CA GLN A 221 12.99 0.40 -22.92
C GLN A 221 11.79 0.17 -22.01
N ARG A 222 11.70 -1.02 -21.39
CA ARG A 222 10.63 -1.33 -20.45
C ARG A 222 10.78 -0.50 -19.17
N ARG A 223 11.99 -0.33 -18.64
CA ARG A 223 12.27 0.57 -17.49
C ARG A 223 11.84 2.00 -17.78
N LEU A 224 12.09 2.51 -18.99
CA LEU A 224 11.62 3.84 -19.41
C LEU A 224 10.08 3.91 -19.44
N ALA A 225 9.42 2.93 -20.04
CA ALA A 225 7.95 2.88 -20.08
C ALA A 225 7.34 2.81 -18.67
N ILE A 226 7.95 2.04 -17.76
CA ILE A 226 7.57 2.01 -16.36
C ILE A 226 7.77 3.38 -15.70
N GLY A 227 8.92 4.02 -15.93
CA GLY A 227 9.21 5.36 -15.40
C GLY A 227 8.18 6.40 -15.84
N VAL A 228 7.78 6.39 -17.12
CA VAL A 228 6.69 7.24 -17.65
C VAL A 228 5.37 6.92 -16.95
N ARG A 229 5.01 5.63 -16.84
CA ARG A 229 3.77 5.23 -16.18
C ARG A 229 3.72 5.66 -14.71
N LEU A 230 4.82 5.51 -13.98
CA LEU A 230 4.94 5.96 -12.59
C LEU A 230 4.84 7.49 -12.45
N ALA A 231 5.28 8.25 -13.45
CA ALA A 231 5.08 9.70 -13.48
C ALA A 231 3.58 10.04 -13.52
N ASP A 232 2.80 9.28 -14.29
CA ASP A 232 1.36 9.50 -14.46
C ASP A 232 0.54 9.06 -13.23
N ILE A 233 0.88 7.92 -12.62
CA ILE A 233 0.10 7.33 -11.51
C ILE A 233 0.65 7.67 -10.12
N GLY A 234 1.71 8.45 -10.04
CA GLY A 234 2.40 8.81 -8.80
C GLY A 234 3.50 7.82 -8.43
N ASP A 235 4.73 8.32 -8.39
CA ASP A 235 5.92 7.55 -8.01
C ASP A 235 6.22 7.73 -6.53
N THR A 236 6.04 6.66 -5.76
CA THR A 236 6.20 6.61 -4.30
C THR A 236 7.51 5.98 -3.87
N ARG A 237 8.43 5.67 -4.80
CA ARG A 237 9.73 5.09 -4.45
C ARG A 237 10.50 6.04 -3.53
N ARG A 238 11.10 5.48 -2.47
CA ARG A 238 11.98 6.23 -1.56
C ARG A 238 13.07 6.94 -2.35
N GLY A 239 13.36 8.20 -2.03
CA GLY A 239 14.38 8.99 -2.72
C GLY A 239 13.97 9.57 -4.09
N ILE A 240 12.70 9.41 -4.48
CA ILE A 240 12.09 10.08 -5.63
C ILE A 240 11.15 11.17 -5.12
N GLY A 241 11.03 12.26 -5.88
CA GLY A 241 10.10 13.34 -5.58
C GLY A 241 10.53 14.22 -4.41
N LEU A 242 9.54 14.84 -3.77
CA LEU A 242 9.70 15.78 -2.68
C LEU A 242 9.17 15.19 -1.36
N LEU A 243 9.75 15.62 -0.26
CA LEU A 243 9.21 15.42 1.08
C LEU A 243 7.93 16.25 1.28
N PRO A 244 7.09 15.96 2.30
CA PRO A 244 5.89 16.74 2.58
C PRO A 244 6.12 18.24 2.80
N ASN A 245 7.32 18.63 3.24
CA ASN A 245 7.73 20.03 3.40
C ASN A 245 8.22 20.69 2.10
N GLY A 246 8.15 20.01 0.95
CA GLY A 246 8.57 20.50 -0.36
C GLY A 246 10.07 20.36 -0.64
N LEU A 247 10.88 19.89 0.31
CA LEU A 247 12.32 19.68 0.07
C LEU A 247 12.57 18.40 -0.75
N PRO A 248 13.65 18.34 -1.55
CA PRO A 248 14.02 17.13 -2.27
C PRO A 248 14.20 15.89 -1.37
N ASN A 249 13.52 14.80 -1.71
CA ASN A 249 13.67 13.51 -1.04
C ASN A 249 14.85 12.74 -1.64
N PHE A 250 15.77 12.20 -0.84
CA PHE A 250 16.87 11.37 -1.34
C PHE A 250 17.02 10.12 -0.49
N GLU A 251 17.18 8.98 -1.16
CA GLU A 251 17.57 7.72 -0.52
C GLU A 251 19.09 7.63 -0.57
N TRP A 252 19.74 7.75 0.59
CA TRP A 252 21.19 7.87 0.71
C TRP A 252 21.82 6.52 1.04
N LEU A 253 22.49 5.89 0.08
CA LEU A 253 23.12 4.59 0.28
C LEU A 253 24.54 4.74 0.85
N PRO A 254 24.91 4.01 1.92
CA PRO A 254 26.27 4.03 2.43
C PRO A 254 27.23 3.34 1.46
N VAL A 255 28.39 3.96 1.26
CA VAL A 255 29.51 3.45 0.49
C VAL A 255 30.70 3.33 1.43
N ASN A 256 31.16 2.10 1.59
CA ASN A 256 32.34 1.80 2.39
C ASN A 256 33.58 2.42 1.75
N GLY A 257 34.47 2.92 2.60
CA GLY A 257 35.76 3.47 2.15
C GLY A 257 36.76 2.37 1.76
N SER A 258 37.89 2.81 1.24
CA SER A 258 39.06 1.95 1.02
C SER A 258 39.92 1.91 2.29
N ASN A 259 40.51 0.75 2.59
CA ASN A 259 41.43 0.61 3.74
C ASN A 259 42.81 1.24 3.50
N ARG A 260 43.13 1.51 2.23
CA ARG A 260 44.39 2.09 1.75
C ARG A 260 44.12 2.93 0.51
N LYS A 261 45.15 3.58 -0.04
CA LYS A 261 45.05 4.16 -1.38
C LYS A 261 44.75 3.07 -2.40
N TYR A 262 43.76 3.31 -3.26
CA TYR A 262 43.40 2.47 -4.39
C TYR A 262 43.90 3.12 -5.68
N GLU A 263 44.47 2.32 -6.57
CA GLU A 263 44.99 2.78 -7.85
C GLU A 263 43.88 2.83 -8.89
N PHE A 264 43.59 4.03 -9.39
CA PHE A 264 42.72 4.27 -10.53
C PHE A 264 43.57 4.66 -11.75
N GLU A 265 42.99 4.63 -12.95
CA GLU A 265 43.67 5.01 -14.21
C GLU A 265 44.22 6.45 -14.20
N PHE A 266 43.69 7.31 -13.33
CA PHE A 266 44.05 8.72 -13.19
C PHE A 266 44.72 9.03 -11.83
N GLY A 267 45.14 8.02 -11.07
CA GLY A 267 45.98 8.17 -9.88
C GLY A 267 45.51 7.38 -8.65
N ALA A 268 46.31 7.47 -7.59
CA ALA A 268 46.10 6.75 -6.33
C ALA A 268 45.35 7.60 -5.29
N PHE A 269 44.15 7.17 -4.90
CA PHE A 269 43.30 7.90 -3.96
C PHE A 269 42.85 7.04 -2.79
N GLU A 270 42.77 7.62 -1.60
CA GLU A 270 42.07 7.02 -0.46
C GLU A 270 40.60 7.43 -0.52
N VAL A 271 39.70 6.45 -0.55
CA VAL A 271 38.25 6.69 -0.58
C VAL A 271 37.73 6.66 0.86
N LYS A 272 37.38 7.83 1.41
CA LYS A 272 36.71 7.90 2.72
C LYS A 272 35.26 7.43 2.62
N PRO A 273 34.69 6.78 3.67
CA PRO A 273 33.28 6.40 3.70
C PRO A 273 32.34 7.58 3.46
N PHE A 274 31.19 7.29 2.85
CA PHE A 274 30.19 8.30 2.49
C PHE A 274 28.83 7.74 2.17
N TYR A 275 27.91 8.64 1.84
CA TYR A 275 26.62 8.29 1.29
C TYR A 275 26.49 8.81 -0.13
N ILE A 276 25.86 8.05 -1.01
CA ILE A 276 25.52 8.45 -2.38
C ILE A 276 24.03 8.28 -2.62
N ALA A 277 23.39 9.19 -3.36
CA ALA A 277 21.99 9.04 -3.70
C ALA A 277 21.77 7.77 -4.54
N GLN A 278 20.74 6.98 -4.22
CA GLN A 278 20.37 5.78 -4.97
C GLN A 278 20.00 6.09 -6.42
N TYR A 279 19.33 7.23 -6.63
CA TYR A 279 18.87 7.69 -7.93
C TYR A 279 19.55 9.01 -8.31
N LEU A 280 19.55 9.30 -9.61
CA LEU A 280 19.87 10.64 -10.09
C LEU A 280 18.82 11.62 -9.58
N THR A 281 19.20 12.88 -9.40
CA THR A 281 18.24 13.93 -9.05
C THR A 281 17.17 14.04 -10.13
N THR A 282 15.92 13.91 -9.69
CA THR A 282 14.74 14.00 -10.54
C THR A 282 14.47 15.45 -10.96
N TYR A 283 13.67 15.61 -12.01
CA TYR A 283 13.20 16.89 -12.50
C TYR A 283 12.56 17.69 -11.37
N VAL A 284 11.62 17.10 -10.63
CA VAL A 284 10.88 17.80 -9.58
C VAL A 284 11.78 18.19 -8.39
N GLN A 285 12.77 17.36 -8.05
CA GLN A 285 13.74 17.66 -6.99
C GLN A 285 14.61 18.87 -7.34
N PHE A 286 15.13 18.93 -8.57
CA PHE A 286 15.89 20.11 -9.01
C PHE A 286 14.96 21.32 -9.17
N GLN A 287 13.74 21.10 -9.67
CA GLN A 287 12.76 22.15 -9.87
C GLN A 287 12.37 22.83 -8.55
N ALA A 288 12.34 22.10 -7.42
CA ALA A 288 12.15 22.70 -6.10
C ALA A 288 13.21 23.76 -5.74
N PHE A 289 14.46 23.64 -6.22
CA PHE A 289 15.45 24.70 -6.07
C PHE A 289 15.16 25.89 -6.98
N VAL A 290 14.79 25.64 -8.23
CA VAL A 290 14.44 26.70 -9.18
C VAL A 290 13.24 27.52 -8.67
N ASP A 291 12.22 26.83 -8.16
CA ASP A 291 10.96 27.42 -7.68
C ASP A 291 11.05 27.93 -6.24
N SER A 292 12.19 27.75 -5.57
CA SER A 292 12.39 28.15 -4.16
C SER A 292 12.33 29.67 -3.93
N GLY A 293 12.38 30.47 -5.01
CA GLY A 293 12.52 31.94 -4.94
C GLY A 293 13.93 32.42 -4.56
N VAL A 294 14.87 31.51 -4.26
CA VAL A 294 16.26 31.83 -3.92
C VAL A 294 17.27 31.33 -4.96
N TYR A 295 16.80 30.88 -6.13
CA TYR A 295 17.68 30.38 -7.19
C TYR A 295 18.75 31.39 -7.58
N ASP A 296 18.37 32.66 -7.73
CA ASP A 296 19.27 33.75 -8.16
C ASP A 296 20.13 34.33 -7.02
N ASP A 297 20.01 33.80 -5.78
CA ASP A 297 20.78 34.28 -4.64
C ASP A 297 22.29 34.05 -4.86
N PRO A 298 23.13 35.11 -4.86
CA PRO A 298 24.58 35.01 -5.06
C PRO A 298 25.28 34.01 -4.13
N LEU A 299 24.71 33.71 -2.96
CA LEU A 299 25.23 32.72 -2.01
C LEU A 299 25.48 31.36 -2.67
N TRP A 300 24.57 30.90 -3.53
CA TRP A 300 24.69 29.59 -4.18
C TRP A 300 25.72 29.59 -5.31
N TRP A 301 25.97 30.76 -5.88
CA TRP A 301 26.83 30.95 -7.05
C TRP A 301 28.23 31.43 -6.71
N GLN A 302 28.55 31.66 -5.43
CA GLN A 302 29.83 32.19 -4.98
C GLN A 302 31.03 31.46 -5.60
N ASP A 303 32.10 32.23 -5.84
CA ASP A 303 33.38 31.79 -6.43
C ASP A 303 33.33 31.37 -7.91
N PHE A 304 32.18 31.48 -8.58
CA PHE A 304 32.09 31.27 -10.02
C PHE A 304 32.43 32.54 -10.82
N PRO A 305 32.94 32.39 -12.06
CA PRO A 305 33.06 33.53 -12.97
C PRO A 305 31.69 34.18 -13.23
N LYS A 306 31.61 35.52 -13.28
CA LYS A 306 30.36 36.29 -13.48
C LYS A 306 29.49 35.79 -14.64
N LYS A 307 30.09 35.32 -15.73
CA LYS A 307 29.37 34.76 -16.90
C LYS A 307 28.59 33.46 -16.61
N TYR A 308 28.77 32.87 -15.43
CA TYR A 308 28.12 31.63 -15.00
C TYR A 308 27.26 31.85 -13.74
N GLN A 309 26.86 33.10 -13.43
CA GLN A 309 26.09 33.47 -12.23
C GLN A 309 24.93 34.43 -12.54
N PRO A 310 23.71 34.14 -12.07
CA PRO A 310 23.06 32.83 -12.20
C PRO A 310 22.85 32.47 -13.68
N GLN A 311 22.75 31.18 -13.99
CA GLN A 311 22.52 30.74 -15.36
C GLN A 311 21.03 30.54 -15.64
N ALA A 312 20.57 31.01 -16.80
CA ALA A 312 19.22 30.73 -17.26
C ALA A 312 18.96 29.21 -17.30
N ILE A 313 17.76 28.81 -16.89
CA ILE A 313 17.31 27.43 -16.97
C ILE A 313 16.96 27.11 -18.42
N GLY A 314 17.59 26.07 -18.97
CA GLY A 314 17.28 25.55 -20.30
C GLY A 314 16.01 24.69 -20.32
N ASN A 315 15.48 24.47 -21.51
CA ASN A 315 14.37 23.54 -21.72
C ASN A 315 14.82 22.10 -21.44
N VAL A 316 14.00 21.38 -20.68
CA VAL A 316 14.20 19.96 -20.40
C VAL A 316 13.71 19.10 -21.57
N THR A 317 14.38 17.97 -21.81
CA THR A 317 13.94 16.99 -22.82
C THR A 317 12.81 16.12 -22.27
N ASN A 318 12.84 15.83 -20.96
CA ASN A 318 11.82 15.06 -20.27
C ASN A 318 11.37 15.80 -19.00
N GLY A 319 10.12 16.26 -19.01
CA GLY A 319 9.50 17.00 -17.90
C GLY A 319 8.75 16.12 -16.89
N ASN A 320 8.79 14.79 -17.01
CA ASN A 320 8.16 13.92 -16.03
C ASN A 320 8.76 14.17 -14.64
N ALA A 321 7.91 14.30 -13.62
CA ALA A 321 8.33 14.68 -12.27
C ALA A 321 9.46 13.77 -11.73
N ASN A 322 9.31 12.48 -11.99
CA ASN A 322 10.24 11.44 -11.59
C ASN A 322 11.32 11.17 -12.65
N ALA A 323 11.56 11.97 -13.69
CA ALA A 323 12.63 11.75 -14.70
C ALA A 323 13.93 12.48 -14.33
N PRO A 324 15.14 12.04 -14.76
CA PRO A 324 16.37 12.62 -14.26
C PRO A 324 16.46 14.03 -14.80
N ARG A 325 16.86 14.98 -13.96
CA ARG A 325 17.01 16.35 -14.43
C ARG A 325 18.10 16.40 -15.49
N ASP A 326 17.72 16.81 -16.70
CA ASP A 326 18.62 17.06 -17.80
C ASP A 326 18.82 18.57 -18.03
N THR A 327 19.65 18.89 -19.03
CA THR A 327 19.96 20.26 -19.43
C THR A 327 20.41 21.15 -18.26
N VAL A 328 21.22 20.58 -17.36
CA VAL A 328 21.84 21.29 -16.22
C VAL A 328 23.36 21.36 -16.36
N SER A 329 23.91 22.54 -16.10
CA SER A 329 25.35 22.78 -16.15
C SER A 329 26.07 22.29 -14.89
N TRP A 330 27.40 22.29 -14.93
CA TRP A 330 28.20 22.04 -13.73
C TRP A 330 27.92 23.02 -12.60
N TYR A 331 27.84 24.31 -12.92
CA TYR A 331 27.63 25.39 -11.96
C TYR A 331 26.25 25.28 -11.30
N GLN A 332 25.22 24.95 -12.09
CA GLN A 332 23.87 24.71 -11.62
C GLN A 332 23.81 23.52 -10.65
N SER A 333 24.49 22.41 -10.96
CA SER A 333 24.56 21.27 -10.03
C SER A 333 25.25 21.63 -8.71
N VAL A 334 26.32 22.43 -8.74
CA VAL A 334 27.01 22.85 -7.51
C VAL A 334 26.15 23.83 -6.70
N ALA A 335 25.52 24.81 -7.35
CA ALA A 335 24.57 25.72 -6.70
C ALA A 335 23.44 24.96 -6.01
N PHE A 336 22.84 23.99 -6.70
CA PHE A 336 21.82 23.09 -6.14
C PHE A 336 22.34 22.36 -4.88
N THR A 337 23.56 21.82 -4.90
CA THR A 337 24.11 21.12 -3.72
C THR A 337 24.39 22.02 -2.53
N ARG A 338 24.79 23.27 -2.78
CA ARG A 338 25.01 24.27 -1.72
C ARG A 338 23.67 24.63 -1.06
N TRP A 339 22.66 24.92 -1.88
CA TRP A 339 21.29 25.15 -1.41
C TRP A 339 20.77 23.95 -0.62
N LEU A 340 20.86 22.74 -1.18
CA LEU A 340 20.39 21.52 -0.54
C LEU A 340 21.09 21.25 0.79
N THR A 341 22.40 21.49 0.88
CA THR A 341 23.16 21.39 2.14
C THR A 341 22.58 22.33 3.21
N ALA A 342 22.25 23.57 2.83
CA ALA A 342 21.67 24.53 3.76
C ALA A 342 20.26 24.11 4.23
N GLN A 343 19.44 23.54 3.34
CA GLN A 343 18.07 23.10 3.67
C GLN A 343 18.02 21.82 4.51
N MET A 344 18.95 20.89 4.27
CA MET A 344 18.88 19.56 4.89
C MET A 344 19.57 19.50 6.26
N ASN A 345 20.32 20.53 6.67
CA ASN A 345 20.99 20.55 7.97
C ASN A 345 19.99 20.49 9.12
N GLY A 346 20.15 19.50 10.01
CA GLY A 346 19.26 19.28 11.14
C GLY A 346 17.96 18.54 10.79
N LEU A 347 17.77 18.15 9.52
CA LEU A 347 16.59 17.40 9.10
C LEU A 347 16.68 15.95 9.59
N GLU A 348 15.59 15.48 10.19
CA GLU A 348 15.38 14.06 10.50
C GLU A 348 14.87 13.35 9.25
N LEU A 349 15.57 12.28 8.87
CA LEU A 349 15.20 11.43 7.74
C LEU A 349 15.12 9.97 8.19
N PRO A 350 14.40 9.11 7.47
CA PRO A 350 14.53 7.66 7.62
C PRO A 350 16.00 7.24 7.41
N HIS A 351 16.50 6.35 8.26
CA HIS A 351 17.81 5.79 8.08
C HIS A 351 17.80 4.83 6.87
N PRO A 352 18.88 4.79 6.05
CA PRO A 352 18.90 4.00 4.83
C PRO A 352 19.11 2.49 5.04
N THR A 353 19.59 2.05 6.21
CA THR A 353 19.92 0.63 6.45
C THR A 353 19.16 -0.03 7.59
N ASP A 354 18.34 0.72 8.33
CA ASP A 354 17.46 0.19 9.37
C ASP A 354 16.17 1.03 9.42
N ASN A 355 15.20 0.60 10.21
CA ASN A 355 13.92 1.31 10.38
C ASN A 355 14.04 2.52 11.34
N GLY A 356 15.26 2.99 11.65
CA GLY A 356 15.52 4.14 12.50
C GLY A 356 15.42 5.47 11.76
N THR A 357 15.72 6.55 12.48
CA THR A 357 15.89 7.89 11.91
C THR A 357 17.32 8.38 12.13
N TRP A 358 17.79 9.23 11.23
CA TRP A 358 19.06 9.95 11.40
C TRP A 358 18.86 11.43 11.15
N VAL A 359 19.63 12.23 11.90
CA VAL A 359 19.70 13.68 11.74
C VAL A 359 20.90 14.00 10.87
N ILE A 360 20.68 14.77 9.80
CA ILE A 360 21.79 15.30 9.02
C ILE A 360 22.54 16.31 9.89
N GLY A 361 23.77 15.95 10.28
CA GLY A 361 24.58 16.75 11.20
C GLY A 361 25.00 18.10 10.62
N LYS A 362 25.32 19.06 11.50
CA LYS A 362 25.74 20.42 11.11
C LYS A 362 26.98 20.50 10.23
N SER A 363 27.82 19.46 10.26
CA SER A 363 29.03 19.34 9.42
C SER A 363 28.80 18.55 8.13
N ALA A 364 27.58 18.05 7.90
CA ALA A 364 27.27 17.32 6.69
C ALA A 364 27.27 18.27 5.48
N VAL A 365 27.94 17.85 4.41
CA VAL A 365 28.00 18.60 3.15
C VAL A 365 27.47 17.72 2.05
N ILE A 366 26.47 18.23 1.34
CA ILE A 366 25.95 17.62 0.12
C ILE A 366 26.74 18.19 -1.05
N ARG A 367 27.30 17.33 -1.89
CA ARG A 367 28.10 17.74 -3.05
C ARG A 367 28.08 16.72 -4.18
N LEU A 368 28.57 17.14 -5.34
CA LEU A 368 28.93 16.21 -6.40
C LEU A 368 30.05 15.25 -5.93
N PRO A 369 30.00 13.95 -6.26
CA PRO A 369 31.09 13.03 -6.01
C PRO A 369 32.30 13.44 -6.85
N THR A 370 33.49 13.17 -6.33
CA THR A 370 34.69 13.23 -7.17
C THR A 370 34.71 12.05 -8.12
N GLN A 371 35.56 12.10 -9.15
CA GLN A 371 35.66 11.04 -10.14
C GLN A 371 36.00 9.67 -9.51
N TRP A 372 36.96 9.61 -8.58
CA TRP A 372 37.33 8.35 -7.91
C TRP A 372 36.25 7.84 -6.97
N GLU A 373 35.51 8.73 -6.30
CA GLU A 373 34.40 8.32 -5.43
C GLU A 373 33.26 7.71 -6.24
N TRP A 374 32.96 8.32 -7.39
CA TRP A 374 31.96 7.81 -8.31
C TRP A 374 32.37 6.46 -8.89
N GLN A 375 33.61 6.33 -9.38
CA GLN A 375 34.12 5.05 -9.90
C GLN A 375 34.18 3.96 -8.82
N TRP A 376 34.58 4.30 -7.59
CA TRP A 376 34.59 3.37 -6.47
C TRP A 376 33.20 2.82 -6.14
N ALA A 377 32.19 3.69 -6.08
CA ALA A 377 30.81 3.28 -5.91
C ALA A 377 30.34 2.43 -7.11
N ALA A 378 30.76 2.81 -8.32
CA ALA A 378 30.38 2.14 -9.56
C ALA A 378 30.86 0.69 -9.65
N GLN A 379 32.09 0.45 -9.20
CA GLN A 379 32.76 -0.84 -9.32
C GLN A 379 32.61 -1.72 -8.07
N ASN A 380 31.74 -1.32 -7.13
CA ASN A 380 31.53 -2.00 -5.84
C ASN A 380 32.83 -2.12 -5.01
N GLY A 381 33.56 -1.00 -4.92
CA GLY A 381 34.79 -0.89 -4.16
C GLY A 381 35.89 -1.83 -4.63
N GLU A 382 36.50 -2.57 -3.70
CA GLU A 382 37.63 -3.47 -4.00
C GLU A 382 37.28 -4.62 -4.96
N LYS A 383 35.99 -4.94 -5.14
CA LYS A 383 35.56 -5.97 -6.09
C LYS A 383 35.85 -5.59 -7.54
N ALA A 384 35.97 -4.29 -7.82
CA ALA A 384 36.39 -3.75 -9.11
C ALA A 384 35.58 -4.32 -10.30
N TYR A 385 34.25 -4.43 -10.16
CA TYR A 385 33.42 -4.97 -11.24
C TYR A 385 33.54 -4.11 -12.51
N GLU A 386 33.59 -4.77 -13.68
CA GLU A 386 33.67 -4.12 -14.99
C GLU A 386 32.45 -3.20 -15.23
N HIS A 387 31.27 -3.72 -14.90
CA HIS A 387 30.04 -2.95 -14.79
C HIS A 387 29.36 -3.21 -13.45
N PRO A 388 28.44 -2.33 -13.03
CA PRO A 388 27.74 -2.43 -11.74
C PRO A 388 26.92 -3.70 -11.58
N TRP A 389 26.43 -4.22 -12.70
CA TRP A 389 25.68 -5.47 -12.82
C TRP A 389 26.58 -6.68 -13.11
N GLY A 390 27.91 -6.51 -13.08
CA GLY A 390 28.89 -7.56 -13.38
C GLY A 390 29.45 -7.46 -14.80
N PRO A 391 29.83 -8.60 -15.43
CA PRO A 391 30.35 -8.63 -16.79
C PRO A 391 29.36 -8.10 -17.83
N TRP A 392 29.88 -7.63 -18.97
CA TRP A 392 29.04 -7.29 -20.12
C TRP A 392 28.40 -8.55 -20.70
N ASP A 393 27.13 -8.46 -21.11
CA ASP A 393 26.47 -9.49 -21.89
C ASP A 393 25.58 -8.90 -22.99
N GLN A 394 24.86 -9.78 -23.69
CA GLN A 394 24.01 -9.42 -24.82
C GLN A 394 22.72 -8.66 -24.43
N TYR A 395 22.45 -8.46 -23.15
CA TYR A 395 21.25 -7.79 -22.67
C TYR A 395 21.60 -6.35 -22.25
N PRO A 396 21.21 -5.32 -23.02
CA PRO A 396 21.50 -3.94 -22.67
C PRO A 396 20.73 -3.53 -21.41
N ARG A 397 21.46 -3.47 -20.29
CA ARG A 397 21.01 -3.02 -18.96
C ARG A 397 21.32 -1.54 -18.69
N ALA A 398 22.00 -0.90 -19.64
CA ALA A 398 22.31 0.51 -19.63
C ALA A 398 21.97 1.15 -20.99
N ASN A 399 21.56 2.42 -21.01
CA ASN A 399 21.57 3.21 -22.24
C ASN A 399 23.01 3.63 -22.53
N THR A 400 23.61 3.05 -23.58
CA THR A 400 25.03 3.24 -23.89
C THR A 400 25.30 4.16 -25.08
N THR A 401 24.27 4.89 -25.55
CA THR A 401 24.37 5.75 -26.74
C THR A 401 25.45 6.84 -26.59
N GLU A 402 25.74 7.31 -25.38
CA GLU A 402 26.79 8.32 -25.12
C GLU A 402 28.20 7.72 -24.88
N ALA A 403 28.34 6.40 -24.80
CA ALA A 403 29.62 5.72 -24.55
C ALA A 403 30.40 5.33 -25.83
N GLY A 404 29.99 5.84 -27.00
CA GLY A 404 30.68 5.57 -28.27
C GLY A 404 30.48 4.14 -28.80
N ARG A 405 29.51 3.39 -28.27
CA ARG A 405 29.00 2.17 -28.89
C ARG A 405 27.71 2.55 -29.65
N ASP A 406 27.86 2.80 -30.94
CA ASP A 406 26.78 3.12 -31.87
C ASP A 406 25.71 2.02 -31.82
N LEU A 407 24.47 2.35 -31.40
CA LEU A 407 23.21 1.66 -31.72
C LEU A 407 22.03 2.39 -31.03
N ARG A 408 21.45 3.37 -31.75
CA ARG A 408 20.07 3.92 -31.69
C ARG A 408 19.28 3.80 -30.36
N GLY A 409 19.15 4.90 -29.61
CA GLY A 409 18.04 5.07 -28.65
C GLY A 409 18.21 6.21 -27.64
N THR A 410 17.43 7.27 -27.76
CA THR A 410 17.32 8.36 -26.77
C THR A 410 16.46 7.92 -25.58
N GLY A 411 16.98 7.97 -24.34
CA GLY A 411 16.15 7.74 -23.15
C GLY A 411 16.94 7.52 -21.85
N TYR A 412 16.74 8.41 -20.88
CA TYR A 412 17.35 8.37 -19.54
C TYR A 412 16.90 7.15 -18.72
N GLU A 413 17.82 6.56 -17.95
CA GLU A 413 17.54 5.35 -17.16
C GLU A 413 17.05 5.60 -15.74
N TRP A 414 16.13 4.70 -15.35
CA TRP A 414 15.53 4.58 -14.04
C TRP A 414 15.95 3.25 -13.39
N GLN A 415 16.64 3.39 -12.27
CA GLN A 415 17.16 2.34 -11.38
C GLN A 415 18.40 1.60 -11.86
N LEU A 416 19.34 1.48 -10.90
CA LEU A 416 20.75 1.13 -11.06
C LEU A 416 21.51 2.24 -11.78
N VAL A 417 21.98 3.19 -10.95
CA VAL A 417 23.09 4.13 -11.15
C VAL A 417 23.33 4.48 -12.62
N GLY A 418 23.14 5.75 -13.00
CA GLY A 418 23.52 6.25 -14.32
C GLY A 418 25.02 6.05 -14.59
N MET A 419 25.41 4.82 -14.95
CA MET A 419 26.78 4.31 -14.99
C MET A 419 27.38 4.36 -16.37
N VAL A 420 26.64 4.92 -17.33
CA VAL A 420 27.12 5.04 -18.71
C VAL A 420 26.85 6.43 -19.23
N SER A 421 27.57 7.40 -18.69
CA SER A 421 27.96 8.61 -19.44
C SER A 421 28.93 9.44 -18.59
N LYS A 422 29.98 9.96 -19.24
CA LYS A 422 30.92 10.94 -18.66
C LYS A 422 30.24 12.25 -18.20
N GLN A 423 28.91 12.38 -18.32
CA GLN A 423 28.19 13.63 -18.05
C GLN A 423 27.07 13.52 -17.01
N THR A 424 26.71 12.34 -16.49
CA THR A 424 25.57 12.21 -15.57
C THR A 424 26.01 12.12 -14.11
N ARG A 425 25.50 13.04 -13.28
CA ARG A 425 26.07 13.32 -11.95
C ARG A 425 25.15 12.85 -10.83
N ALA A 426 25.69 12.02 -9.94
CA ALA A 426 25.09 11.69 -8.65
C ALA A 426 25.48 12.74 -7.58
N PHE A 427 24.91 12.66 -6.37
CA PHE A 427 25.21 13.55 -5.23
C PHE A 427 25.60 12.73 -3.98
N ARG A 428 26.36 13.33 -3.05
CA ARG A 428 27.00 12.68 -1.87
C ARG A 428 26.84 13.47 -0.57
N VAL A 429 26.77 12.79 0.59
CA VAL A 429 26.81 13.37 1.96
C VAL A 429 27.96 12.79 2.80
N TYR A 430 28.59 13.62 3.67
CA TYR A 430 29.60 13.18 4.66
C TYR A 430 29.08 13.22 6.11
N LYS A 431 29.64 12.34 6.95
CA LYS A 431 29.68 12.49 8.41
C LYS A 431 31.14 12.78 8.81
N SER A 432 31.45 13.95 9.36
CA SER A 432 32.77 14.12 10.00
C SER A 432 32.75 13.43 11.36
N ARG A 433 33.88 12.82 11.74
CA ARG A 433 34.14 12.48 13.14
C ARG A 433 34.26 13.75 13.98
#